data_AF-A0A4V1J2H8-F1
#
_entry.id   AF-A0A4V1J2H8-F1
#
_cell.length_a   1.000
_cell.length_b   1.000
_cell.length_c   1.000
_cell.angle_alpha   90.00
_cell.angle_beta   90.00
_cell.angle_gamma   90.00
#
_symmetry.space_group_name_H-M   'P 1'
#
loop_
_entity.id
_entity.type
_entity.pdbx_description
1 polymer ?
#
loop_
_entity_poly.entity_id
_entity_poly.type
_entity_poly.pdbx_seq_one_letter_code
_entity_poly.pdbx_strand_id
1 'polypeptide(L)'
;QLPPVSKLQINPDGTEMKEQARFTFESVAWGTALSSSIILKEVFRQKGDQTFIGMLNDLRHGYVSEAAAAEFRRLSRPLACAEGIVPTELYSTRYEVEASNNMRLLRLSGGTRVYEARDGGSLSPTVKNSLLLNFLAPKKLFLKENAQVMC
;
A
#
# COMPACT_ATOMS: atom_id res chain seq x y z
N GLN A 1 0.67 -9.79 -4.00
CA GLN A 1 -0.10 -9.07 -5.02
C GLN A 1 -1.56 -9.15 -4.63
N LEU A 2 -2.28 -8.03 -4.60
CA LEU A 2 -3.73 -8.03 -4.38
C LEU A 2 -4.46 -8.47 -5.66
N PRO A 3 -5.67 -9.06 -5.58
CA PRO A 3 -6.46 -9.34 -6.76
C PRO A 3 -6.76 -8.05 -7.54
N PRO A 4 -6.93 -8.14 -8.87
CA PRO A 4 -7.24 -6.98 -9.69
C PRO A 4 -8.62 -6.41 -9.32
N VAL A 5 -8.73 -5.08 -9.28
CA VAL A 5 -9.97 -4.39 -8.92
C VAL A 5 -10.55 -3.71 -10.16
N SER A 6 -11.80 -4.03 -10.50
CA SER A 6 -12.53 -3.38 -11.59
C SER A 6 -12.76 -1.90 -11.25
N LYS A 7 -12.13 -1.01 -12.01
CA LYS A 7 -12.35 0.44 -11.87
C LYS A 7 -13.46 0.88 -12.82
N LEU A 8 -14.30 1.78 -12.33
CA LEU A 8 -15.20 2.55 -13.20
C LEU A 8 -14.33 3.57 -13.95
N GLN A 9 -14.32 3.48 -15.27
CA GLN A 9 -13.71 4.48 -16.14
C GLN A 9 -14.82 5.34 -16.74
N ILE A 10 -14.58 6.65 -16.81
CA ILE A 10 -15.48 7.58 -17.49
C ILE A 10 -14.86 7.92 -18.83
N ASN A 11 -15.59 7.64 -19.91
CA ASN A 11 -15.18 8.00 -21.26
C ASN A 11 -15.17 9.52 -21.46
N PRO A 12 -14.46 10.05 -22.48
CA PRO A 12 -14.47 11.47 -22.79
C PRO A 12 -15.87 12.05 -23.09
N ASP A 13 -16.83 11.20 -23.47
CA ASP A 13 -18.24 11.55 -23.73
C ASP A 13 -19.14 11.48 -22.48
N GLY A 14 -18.60 11.13 -21.31
CA GLY A 14 -19.33 11.03 -20.05
C GLY A 14 -19.98 9.67 -19.77
N THR A 15 -19.83 8.68 -20.64
CA THR A 15 -20.36 7.33 -20.40
C THR A 15 -19.47 6.51 -19.45
N GLU A 16 -20.09 5.65 -18.64
CA GLU A 16 -19.37 4.76 -17.71
C GLU A 16 -18.98 3.45 -18.41
N MET A 17 -17.70 3.10 -18.34
CA MET A 17 -17.18 1.81 -18.75
C MET A 17 -16.70 1.05 -17.52
N LYS A 18 -17.29 -0.12 -17.28
CA LYS A 18 -16.87 -1.04 -16.21
C LYS A 18 -16.14 -2.21 -16.82
N GLU A 19 -14.81 -2.12 -16.89
CA GLU A 19 -14.00 -3.23 -17.36
C GLU A 19 -13.84 -4.28 -16.24
N GLN A 20 -14.08 -5.55 -16.58
CA GLN A 20 -13.86 -6.64 -15.64
C GLN A 20 -12.35 -6.89 -15.51
N ALA A 21 -11.81 -6.61 -14.34
CA ALA A 21 -10.40 -6.79 -14.10
C ALA A 21 -10.04 -8.29 -14.03
N ARG A 22 -8.98 -8.68 -14.76
CA ARG A 22 -8.49 -10.06 -14.90
C ARG A 22 -7.08 -10.19 -14.35
N PHE A 23 -6.69 -11.39 -13.95
CA PHE A 23 -5.30 -11.62 -13.56
C PHE A 23 -4.39 -11.57 -14.79
N THR A 24 -3.13 -11.14 -14.61
CA THR A 24 -2.19 -10.99 -15.74
C THR A 24 -1.92 -12.33 -16.44
N PHE A 25 -1.94 -13.44 -15.69
CA PHE A 25 -1.72 -14.78 -16.22
C PHE A 25 -2.90 -15.35 -17.03
N GLU A 26 -4.05 -14.66 -17.04
CA GLU A 26 -5.21 -15.03 -17.86
C GLU A 26 -5.12 -14.45 -19.29
N SER A 27 -4.13 -13.59 -19.56
CA SER A 27 -3.92 -13.01 -20.89
C SER A 27 -3.34 -14.03 -21.86
N VAL A 28 -3.82 -14.03 -23.11
CA VAL A 28 -3.24 -14.84 -24.20
C VAL A 28 -1.76 -14.51 -24.40
N ALA A 29 -1.38 -13.24 -24.25
CA ALA A 29 0.01 -12.79 -24.39
C ALA A 29 0.92 -13.35 -23.29
N TRP A 30 0.39 -13.65 -22.10
CA TRP A 30 1.18 -14.24 -21.02
C TRP A 30 1.71 -15.63 -21.41
N GLY A 31 0.85 -16.44 -22.02
CA GLY A 31 1.20 -17.79 -22.47
C GLY A 31 2.20 -17.83 -23.63
N THR A 32 2.31 -16.75 -24.42
CA THR A 32 3.25 -16.66 -25.55
C THR A 32 4.55 -15.94 -25.18
N ALA A 33 4.51 -14.96 -24.28
CA ALA A 33 5.67 -14.15 -23.91
C ALA A 33 6.54 -14.78 -22.81
N LEU A 34 5.97 -15.61 -21.94
CA LEU A 34 6.68 -16.23 -20.82
C LEU A 34 6.83 -17.73 -21.03
N SER A 35 8.07 -18.15 -21.30
CA SER A 35 8.42 -19.56 -21.54
C SER A 35 8.83 -20.32 -20.28
N SER A 36 9.05 -19.64 -19.15
CA SER A 36 9.54 -20.26 -17.91
C SER A 36 9.02 -19.55 -16.67
N SER A 37 8.82 -20.33 -15.60
CA SER A 37 8.40 -19.84 -14.29
C SER A 37 9.32 -20.44 -13.23
N ILE A 38 9.85 -19.59 -12.35
CA ILE A 38 10.75 -20.00 -11.25
C ILE A 38 10.07 -19.64 -9.94
N ILE A 39 9.91 -20.63 -9.06
CA ILE A 39 9.30 -20.45 -7.74
C ILE A 39 10.39 -20.45 -6.69
N LEU A 40 10.59 -19.31 -6.02
CA LEU A 40 11.45 -19.20 -4.86
C LEU A 40 10.73 -19.78 -3.64
N LYS A 41 11.41 -20.67 -2.90
CA LYS A 41 10.84 -21.39 -1.75
C LYS A 41 11.39 -20.91 -0.40
N GLU A 42 12.58 -20.29 -0.37
CA GLU A 42 13.22 -19.86 0.87
C GLU A 42 12.70 -18.48 1.32
N VAL A 43 12.33 -18.37 2.60
CA VAL A 43 11.87 -17.13 3.23
C VAL A 43 13.01 -16.50 4.03
N PHE A 44 13.52 -15.37 3.55
CA PHE A 44 14.63 -14.65 4.19
C PHE A 44 14.19 -13.64 5.25
N ARG A 45 13.01 -13.02 5.08
CA ARG A 45 12.55 -11.91 5.94
C ARG A 45 12.35 -12.34 7.41
N GLN A 46 11.93 -13.58 7.64
CA GLN A 46 11.66 -14.14 8.96
C GLN A 46 12.57 -15.35 9.30
N LYS A 47 13.77 -15.44 8.72
CA LYS A 47 14.62 -16.66 8.78
C LYS A 47 14.87 -17.20 10.20
N GLY A 48 14.84 -16.33 11.22
CA GLY A 48 15.03 -16.71 12.62
C GLY A 48 13.81 -17.33 13.32
N ASP A 49 12.64 -17.37 12.68
CA ASP A 49 11.39 -17.85 13.29
C ASP A 49 10.62 -18.79 12.34
N GLN A 50 10.91 -20.08 12.45
CA GLN A 50 10.29 -21.10 11.60
C GLN A 50 8.80 -21.28 11.88
N THR A 51 8.37 -21.09 13.13
CA THR A 51 6.95 -21.15 13.49
C THR A 51 6.18 -20.02 12.82
N PHE A 52 6.73 -18.81 12.82
CA PHE A 52 6.12 -17.68 12.15
C PHE A 52 6.09 -17.84 10.62
N ILE A 53 7.15 -18.38 10.01
CA ILE A 53 7.15 -18.72 8.58
C ILE A 53 6.02 -19.71 8.26
N GLY A 54 5.84 -20.74 9.08
CA GLY A 54 4.75 -21.71 8.94
C GLY A 54 3.38 -21.03 8.97
N MET A 55 3.12 -20.21 9.99
CA MET A 55 1.85 -19.47 10.11
C MET A 55 1.56 -18.56 8.91
N LEU A 56 2.57 -17.88 8.36
CA LEU A 56 2.42 -17.01 7.19
C LEU A 56 2.15 -17.80 5.91
N ASN A 57 2.76 -18.98 5.75
CA ASN A 57 2.52 -19.85 4.60
C ASN A 57 1.12 -20.47 4.64
N ASP A 58 0.66 -20.92 5.81
CA ASP A 58 -0.70 -21.41 5.99
C ASP A 58 -1.73 -20.34 5.61
N LEU A 59 -1.54 -19.11 6.12
CA LEU A 59 -2.39 -17.98 5.82
C LEU A 59 -2.41 -17.67 4.31
N ARG A 60 -1.26 -17.77 3.63
CA ARG A 60 -1.16 -17.59 2.17
C ARG A 60 -2.01 -18.63 1.41
N HIS A 61 -2.16 -19.84 1.93
CA HIS A 61 -2.99 -20.89 1.36
C HIS A 61 -4.46 -20.81 1.80
N GLY A 62 -4.83 -19.81 2.60
CA GLY A 62 -6.19 -19.64 3.11
C GLY A 62 -6.53 -20.58 4.27
N TYR A 63 -5.53 -21.19 4.91
CA TYR A 63 -5.69 -22.04 6.08
C TYR A 63 -5.18 -21.31 7.33
N VAL A 64 -5.96 -21.32 8.41
CA VAL A 64 -5.54 -20.75 9.69
C VAL A 64 -5.94 -21.72 10.79
N SER A 65 -4.95 -22.36 11.42
CA SER A 65 -5.18 -23.22 12.58
C SER A 65 -5.57 -22.40 13.82
N GLU A 66 -6.21 -23.03 14.79
CA GLU A 66 -6.57 -22.36 16.05
C GLU A 66 -5.34 -21.83 16.80
N ALA A 67 -4.23 -22.59 16.76
CA ALA A 67 -2.96 -22.18 17.35
C ALA A 67 -2.41 -20.91 16.67
N ALA A 68 -2.42 -20.86 15.33
CA ALA A 68 -1.99 -19.68 14.59
C ALA A 68 -2.90 -18.47 14.88
N ALA A 69 -4.22 -18.67 14.93
CA ALA A 69 -5.17 -17.61 15.28
C ALA A 69 -4.95 -17.06 16.70
N ALA A 70 -4.69 -17.94 17.67
CA ALA A 70 -4.36 -17.53 19.03
C ALA A 70 -3.06 -16.71 19.07
N GLU A 71 -2.04 -17.13 18.33
CA GLU A 71 -0.75 -16.45 18.27
C GLU A 71 -0.87 -15.07 17.60
N PHE A 72 -1.61 -14.94 16.49
CA PHE A 72 -1.87 -13.63 15.87
C PHE A 72 -2.64 -12.69 16.81
N ARG A 73 -3.62 -13.19 17.58
CA ARG A 73 -4.33 -12.36 18.58
C ARG A 73 -3.38 -11.87 19.68
N ARG A 74 -2.42 -12.70 20.11
CA ARG A 74 -1.40 -12.34 21.11
C ARG A 74 -0.52 -11.18 20.65
N LEU A 75 -0.34 -10.98 19.34
CA LEU A 75 0.44 -9.88 18.77
C LEU A 75 -0.23 -8.50 18.89
N SER A 76 -1.49 -8.41 19.35
CA SER A 76 -2.20 -7.15 19.62
C SER A 76 -1.62 -6.30 20.75
N ARG A 77 -0.72 -6.88 21.56
CA ARG A 77 0.06 -6.15 22.59
C ARG A 77 0.84 -4.97 21.97
N PRO A 78 1.09 -3.89 22.73
CA PRO A 78 1.97 -2.80 22.30
C PRO A 78 3.36 -3.30 21.90
N LEU A 79 3.97 -2.67 20.90
CA LEU A 79 5.34 -2.99 20.48
C LEU A 79 6.35 -2.34 21.42
N ALA A 80 7.34 -3.12 21.85
CA ALA A 80 8.55 -2.59 22.46
C ALA A 80 9.50 -2.15 21.33
N CYS A 81 9.55 -0.86 21.05
CA CYS A 81 10.49 -0.28 20.10
C CYS A 81 11.67 0.35 20.86
N ALA A 82 12.86 0.26 20.28
CA ALA A 82 14.01 1.00 20.80
C ALA A 82 13.76 2.51 20.70
N GLU A 83 14.43 3.28 21.57
CA GLU A 83 14.34 4.74 21.58
C GLU A 83 14.60 5.33 20.18
N GLY A 84 13.71 6.21 19.74
CA GLY A 84 13.77 6.86 18.43
C GLY A 84 13.19 6.07 17.25
N ILE A 85 12.79 4.80 17.42
CA ILE A 85 12.14 4.03 16.34
C ILE A 85 10.62 4.14 16.46
N VAL A 86 10.01 4.81 15.49
CA VAL A 86 8.55 4.83 15.33
C VAL A 86 8.13 3.65 14.44
N PRO A 87 7.27 2.73 14.90
CA PRO A 87 6.84 1.62 14.09
C PRO A 87 5.97 2.09 12.92
N THR A 88 6.16 1.46 11.76
CA THR A 88 5.27 1.61 10.61
C THR A 88 3.94 0.94 10.91
N GLU A 89 2.85 1.68 10.76
CA GLU A 89 1.49 1.15 10.82
C GLU A 89 1.01 0.83 9.40
N LEU A 90 0.24 -0.26 9.27
CA LEU A 90 -0.34 -0.70 8.01
C LEU A 90 -1.87 -0.70 8.15
N TYR A 91 -2.55 -0.07 7.18
CA TYR A 91 -4.00 0.04 7.14
C TYR A 91 -4.55 -0.40 5.78
N SER A 92 -5.85 -0.69 5.73
CA SER A 92 -6.54 -1.15 4.52
C SER A 92 -6.84 -0.01 3.55
N THR A 93 -7.11 1.20 4.06
CA THR A 93 -7.51 2.36 3.25
C THR A 93 -6.53 3.51 3.35
N ARG A 94 -6.45 4.32 2.28
CA ARG A 94 -5.65 5.56 2.27
C ARG A 94 -6.11 6.55 3.33
N TYR A 95 -7.42 6.61 3.58
CA TYR A 95 -7.99 7.49 4.60
C TYR A 95 -7.43 7.20 6.00
N GLU A 96 -7.36 5.93 6.40
CA GLU A 96 -6.78 5.53 7.68
C GLU A 96 -5.28 5.86 7.76
N VAL A 97 -4.55 5.61 6.68
CA VAL A 97 -3.12 5.96 6.56
C VAL A 97 -2.91 7.47 6.73
N GLU A 98 -3.68 8.29 6.01
CA GLU A 98 -3.59 9.75 6.08
C GLU A 98 -3.96 10.27 7.47
N ALA A 99 -5.01 9.75 8.09
CA ALA A 99 -5.41 10.11 9.44
C ALA A 99 -4.31 9.80 10.47
N SER A 100 -3.71 8.60 10.42
CA SER A 100 -2.61 8.23 11.33
C SER A 100 -1.36 9.09 11.08
N ASN A 101 -0.95 9.26 9.82
CA ASN A 101 0.22 10.06 9.48
C ASN A 101 0.07 11.52 9.90
N ASN A 102 -1.10 12.13 9.69
CA ASN A 102 -1.38 13.50 10.12
C ASN A 102 -1.38 13.62 11.64
N MET A 103 -1.98 12.68 12.36
CA MET A 103 -1.96 12.64 13.82
C MET A 103 -0.52 12.55 14.35
N ARG A 104 0.33 11.70 13.75
CA ARG A 104 1.75 11.56 14.11
C ARG A 104 2.53 12.86 13.83
N LEU A 105 2.32 13.47 12.67
CA LEU A 105 2.95 14.75 12.31
C LEU A 105 2.53 15.88 13.28
N LEU A 106 1.28 15.92 13.71
CA LEU A 106 0.81 16.91 14.69
C LEU A 106 1.50 16.77 16.05
N ARG A 107 1.82 15.54 16.47
CA ARG A 107 2.52 15.25 17.74
C ARG A 107 4.00 15.64 17.73
N LEU A 108 4.61 15.79 16.56
CA LEU A 108 6.00 16.27 16.48
C LEU A 108 6.11 17.74 16.91
N SER A 109 7.14 18.03 17.69
CA SER A 109 7.52 19.40 18.04
C SER A 109 8.07 20.17 16.84
N GLY A 110 8.09 21.50 16.95
CA GLY A 110 8.64 22.38 15.91
C GLY A 110 7.58 22.93 14.95
N GLY A 111 8.02 23.89 14.12
CA GLY A 111 7.16 24.57 13.16
C GLY A 111 6.81 23.70 11.96
N THR A 112 5.56 23.74 11.53
CA THR A 112 5.13 23.09 10.28
C THR A 112 5.61 23.90 9.08
N ARG A 113 6.30 23.24 8.16
CA ARG A 113 6.63 23.76 6.83
C ARG A 113 5.65 23.22 5.82
N VAL A 114 5.13 24.08 4.96
CA VAL A 114 4.15 23.71 3.92
C VAL A 114 4.80 23.90 2.56
N TYR A 115 4.73 22.86 1.74
CA TYR A 115 5.20 22.86 0.36
C TYR A 115 3.99 22.70 -0.55
N GLU A 116 3.72 23.69 -1.40
CA GLU A 116 2.64 23.65 -2.37
C GLU A 116 3.17 23.27 -3.75
N ALA A 117 2.51 22.28 -4.37
CA ALA A 117 2.85 21.82 -5.71
C ALA A 117 2.54 22.89 -6.76
N ARG A 118 3.38 22.95 -7.81
CA ARG A 118 3.17 23.79 -8.99
C ARG A 118 2.89 22.88 -10.19
N ASP A 119 1.61 22.71 -10.51
CA ASP A 119 1.15 21.79 -11.55
C ASP A 119 0.94 22.53 -12.89
N GLY A 120 1.45 21.98 -13.98
CA GLY A 120 1.41 22.56 -15.33
C GLY A 120 0.60 21.76 -16.35
N GLY A 121 0.84 22.00 -17.64
CA GLY A 121 0.32 21.20 -18.76
C GLY A 121 -0.88 21.80 -19.51
N SER A 122 -1.05 21.37 -20.76
CA SER A 122 -2.05 21.85 -21.73
C SER A 122 -3.41 21.14 -21.66
N LEU A 123 -3.57 20.13 -20.80
CA LEU A 123 -4.82 19.40 -20.64
C LEU A 123 -5.92 20.27 -20.02
N SER A 124 -7.18 19.92 -20.33
CA SER A 124 -8.35 20.56 -19.73
C SER A 124 -8.38 20.38 -18.20
N PRO A 125 -8.98 21.30 -17.43
CA PRO A 125 -8.97 21.24 -15.97
C PRO A 125 -9.51 19.93 -15.39
N THR A 126 -10.58 19.38 -15.96
CA THR A 126 -11.20 18.14 -15.48
C THR A 126 -10.27 16.93 -15.64
N VAL A 127 -9.67 16.78 -16.82
CA VAL A 127 -8.74 15.68 -17.12
C VAL A 127 -7.47 15.82 -16.28
N LYS A 128 -6.97 17.06 -16.14
CA LYS A 128 -5.79 17.36 -15.32
C LYS A 128 -6.01 16.97 -13.85
N ASN A 129 -7.13 17.33 -13.25
CA ASN A 129 -7.42 16.99 -11.85
C ASN A 129 -7.51 15.47 -11.65
N SER A 130 -8.17 14.75 -12.55
CA SER A 130 -8.23 13.28 -12.48
C SER A 130 -6.84 12.63 -12.60
N LEU A 131 -5.98 13.16 -13.48
CA LEU A 131 -4.61 12.67 -13.66
C LEU A 131 -3.76 12.90 -12.41
N LEU A 132 -3.83 14.11 -11.83
CA LEU A 132 -3.05 14.49 -10.65
C LEU A 132 -3.37 13.63 -9.42
N LEU A 133 -4.60 13.09 -9.31
CA LEU A 133 -4.95 12.13 -8.25
C LEU A 133 -4.19 10.81 -8.32
N ASN A 134 -3.56 10.49 -9.46
CA ASN A 134 -2.73 9.30 -9.61
C ASN A 134 -1.27 9.53 -9.22
N PHE A 135 -0.88 10.78 -8.91
CA PHE A 135 0.48 11.09 -8.51
C PHE A 135 0.70 10.72 -7.04
N LEU A 136 1.89 10.24 -6.72
CA LEU A 136 2.26 9.90 -5.34
C LEU A 136 2.45 11.16 -4.48
N ALA A 137 2.89 12.26 -5.09
CA ALA A 137 3.11 13.53 -4.41
C ALA A 137 1.78 14.28 -4.20
N PRO A 138 1.47 14.72 -2.98
CA PRO A 138 0.26 15.48 -2.70
C PRO A 138 0.41 16.93 -3.18
N LYS A 139 -0.72 17.58 -3.46
CA LYS A 139 -0.77 19.02 -3.81
C LYS A 139 -0.21 19.93 -2.72
N LYS A 140 -0.43 19.57 -1.45
CA LYS A 140 0.12 20.25 -0.28
C LYS A 140 0.81 19.23 0.60
N LEU A 141 2.11 19.41 0.82
CA LEU A 141 2.90 18.56 1.70
C LEU A 141 3.24 19.33 2.97
N PHE A 142 2.82 18.80 4.12
CA PHE A 142 3.11 19.34 5.44
C PHE A 142 4.27 18.54 6.05
N LEU A 143 5.32 19.21 6.51
CA LEU A 143 6.48 18.58 7.13
C LEU A 143 6.86 19.29 8.43
N LYS A 144 7.48 18.54 9.34
CA LYS A 144 8.13 19.04 10.56
C LYS A 144 9.50 18.37 10.70
N GLU A 145 10.35 18.95 11.53
CA GLU A 145 11.62 18.30 11.89
C GLU A 145 11.36 16.90 12.47
N ASN A 146 12.21 15.94 12.11
CA ASN A 146 12.10 14.51 12.49
C ASN A 146 10.87 13.78 11.93
N ALA A 147 10.12 14.36 10.99
CA ALA A 147 9.07 13.63 10.29
C ALA A 147 9.66 12.49 9.44
N GLN A 148 9.15 11.27 9.63
CA GLN A 148 9.53 10.12 8.81
C GLN A 148 8.84 10.23 7.45
N VAL A 149 9.63 10.17 6.37
CA VAL A 149 9.16 10.28 5.00
C VAL A 149 9.59 9.07 4.18
N MET A 150 8.90 8.84 3.07
CA MET A 150 9.27 7.86 2.05
C MET A 150 9.73 8.63 0.81
N CYS A 151 10.83 8.19 0.21
CA CYS A 151 11.38 8.73 -1.05
C CYS A 151 10.85 7.96 -2.27
#